data_AF-A0A847DFV6-F1
#
_entry.id   AF-A0A847DFV6-F1
#
_cell.length_a   1.000
_cell.length_b   1.000
_cell.length_c   1.000
_cell.angle_alpha   90.00
_cell.angle_beta   90.00
_cell.angle_gamma   90.00
#
_symmetry.space_group_name_H-M   'P 1'
#
loop_
_entity.id
_entity.type
_entity.pdbx_description
1 polymer ?
#
loop_
_entity_poly.entity_id
_entity_poly.type
_entity_poly.pdbx_seq_one_letter_code
_entity_poly.pdbx_strand_id
1 'polypeptide(L)'
;EEEVDEIEEEAVDEIGDDEYEEVDIEEAPEEELEEADEDEVDIIEEPVEEALDDVDELEEVPEDEIDDLMEDDDYILEEILNDYDATGYISEEGQEKALILADRFDKMLSDTERYYNRYLLIPAGRFLIVNATSITDKKQGYIELPEFYFGKFPVTNHLFELFTEKTGYVTTAERLGYGTVYKGRLRYMTDDKSGKKILEWNSSLNSEKIEGACWFQPLGPGSTLHGKRNHPVVQVTLEDAMAFAAWTGKRLPTEQEWEAAARTTLGLDYPWGKMPDNEKCNIEASAIGGTTPVDKYQKGANKYEIYDLIGNVMEWTGSSESKERDILFVAKGSSWVSGENITLTARSLIDPKSPSNILGFRCIAYNK
;
A
#
# COMPACT_ATOMS: atom_id res chain seq x y z
N GLU A 1 -35.99 -30.24 35.87
CA GLU A 1 -34.86 -30.98 36.44
C GLU A 1 -34.64 -32.13 35.49
N GLU A 2 -33.98 -31.78 34.39
CA GLU A 2 -32.55 -32.02 34.14
C GLU A 2 -32.42 -33.37 33.46
N GLU A 3 -32.13 -33.35 32.16
CA GLU A 3 -31.25 -34.33 31.56
C GLU A 3 -30.58 -33.67 30.35
N VAL A 4 -29.26 -33.80 30.37
CA VAL A 4 -28.26 -33.21 29.48
C VAL A 4 -28.02 -34.26 28.41
N ASP A 5 -28.25 -33.93 27.15
CA ASP A 5 -27.83 -34.77 26.03
C ASP A 5 -26.54 -34.20 25.42
N GLU A 6 -25.48 -34.97 25.62
CA GLU A 6 -24.21 -34.96 24.91
C GLU A 6 -24.45 -35.13 23.40
N ILE A 7 -23.70 -34.41 22.56
CA ILE A 7 -23.60 -34.70 21.14
C ILE A 7 -22.19 -35.18 20.86
N GLU A 8 -22.16 -36.40 20.31
CA GLU A 8 -21.05 -37.28 20.00
C GLU A 8 -20.08 -36.70 18.95
N GLU A 9 -18.79 -36.90 19.21
CA GLU A 9 -17.70 -36.93 18.23
C GLU A 9 -17.70 -38.29 17.50
N GLU A 10 -17.60 -38.30 16.17
CA GLU A 10 -17.02 -39.35 15.30
C GLU A 10 -17.17 -38.86 13.83
N ALA A 11 -16.28 -39.05 12.85
CA ALA A 11 -15.12 -39.93 12.65
C ALA A 11 -14.14 -39.20 11.68
N VAL A 12 -12.84 -39.11 11.96
CA VAL A 12 -11.73 -39.96 11.48
C VAL A 12 -11.98 -40.68 10.14
N ASP A 13 -11.37 -40.17 9.07
CA ASP A 13 -10.99 -40.97 7.91
C ASP A 13 -9.45 -41.01 7.83
N GLU A 14 -8.90 -42.21 7.98
CA GLU A 14 -7.52 -42.58 7.71
C GLU A 14 -7.28 -42.63 6.19
N ILE A 15 -6.30 -41.86 5.71
CA ILE A 15 -5.58 -42.10 4.45
C ILE A 15 -4.13 -41.76 4.81
N GLY A 16 -3.27 -42.74 5.08
CA GLY A 16 -2.66 -43.61 4.09
C GLY A 16 -1.22 -43.12 3.91
N ASP A 17 -0.28 -43.75 4.61
CA ASP A 17 1.16 -43.52 4.46
C ASP A 17 1.55 -43.81 3.01
N ASP A 18 1.96 -42.79 2.26
CA ASP A 18 2.61 -42.97 0.96
C ASP A 18 4.00 -42.32 0.98
N GLU A 19 4.93 -43.11 0.45
CA GLU A 19 6.37 -43.06 0.58
C GLU A 19 7.00 -41.82 -0.09
N TYR A 20 8.17 -41.45 0.42
CA TYR A 20 9.06 -40.46 -0.15
C TYR A 20 9.47 -40.84 -1.59
N GLU A 21 9.02 -40.11 -2.59
CA GLU A 21 9.69 -40.07 -3.90
C GLU A 21 10.67 -38.88 -3.92
N GLU A 22 11.96 -39.18 -3.82
CA GLU A 22 13.03 -38.26 -4.23
C GLU A 22 12.93 -38.08 -5.76
N VAL A 23 12.54 -36.89 -6.20
CA VAL A 23 12.59 -36.53 -7.62
C VAL A 23 13.96 -35.91 -7.88
N ASP A 24 14.86 -36.71 -8.48
CA ASP A 24 16.12 -36.24 -9.06
C ASP A 24 15.79 -35.23 -10.18
N ILE A 25 16.17 -33.98 -9.98
CA ILE A 25 16.13 -32.95 -11.02
C ILE A 25 17.43 -33.09 -11.83
N GLU A 26 17.32 -33.63 -13.03
CA GLU A 26 18.42 -33.66 -14.00
C GLU A 26 18.94 -32.23 -14.26
N GLU A 27 20.26 -32.06 -14.13
CA GLU A 27 20.98 -30.82 -14.41
C GLU A 27 20.72 -30.35 -15.85
N ALA A 28 20.28 -29.10 -15.98
CA ALA A 28 20.23 -28.42 -17.27
C ALA A 28 21.67 -28.15 -17.77
N PRO A 29 21.96 -28.26 -19.08
CA PRO A 29 23.31 -28.11 -19.60
C PRO A 29 23.77 -26.64 -19.53
N GLU A 30 25.02 -26.44 -19.12
CA GLU A 30 25.73 -25.17 -19.17
C GLU A 30 25.86 -24.70 -20.64
N GLU A 31 25.33 -23.52 -20.96
CA GLU A 31 25.62 -22.85 -22.23
C GLU A 31 26.99 -22.15 -22.12
N GLU A 32 27.91 -22.54 -23.02
CA GLU A 32 29.24 -21.97 -23.20
C GLU A 32 29.13 -20.48 -23.61
N LEU A 33 29.75 -19.61 -22.82
CA LEU A 33 30.02 -18.21 -23.22
C LEU A 33 31.22 -18.20 -24.18
N GLU A 34 30.98 -17.96 -25.46
CA GLU A 34 32.05 -17.63 -26.43
C GLU A 34 32.69 -16.29 -26.06
N GLU A 35 34.00 -16.29 -25.84
CA GLU A 35 34.81 -15.09 -25.71
C GLU A 35 34.81 -14.32 -27.03
N ALA A 36 34.43 -13.03 -26.99
CA ALA A 36 34.54 -12.13 -28.12
C ALA A 36 35.83 -11.31 -28.00
N ASP A 37 36.64 -11.41 -29.05
CA ASP A 37 37.96 -10.81 -29.24
C ASP A 37 38.02 -9.30 -28.97
N GLU A 38 39.07 -8.87 -28.25
CA GLU A 38 39.52 -7.49 -28.17
C GLU A 38 40.22 -7.09 -29.47
N ASP A 39 39.53 -6.35 -30.34
CA ASP A 39 40.17 -5.66 -31.47
C ASP A 39 39.87 -4.15 -31.43
N GLU A 40 40.96 -3.40 -31.56
CA GLU A 40 41.10 -1.94 -31.56
C GLU A 40 40.08 -1.21 -32.44
N VAL A 41 39.47 -0.16 -31.88
CA VAL A 41 38.99 0.98 -32.69
C VAL A 41 39.49 2.27 -32.06
N ASP A 42 40.54 2.82 -32.67
CA ASP A 42 41.03 4.18 -32.48
C ASP A 42 39.88 5.19 -32.66
N ILE A 43 39.49 5.87 -31.59
CA ILE A 43 38.64 7.05 -31.67
C ILE A 43 39.41 8.25 -31.11
N ILE A 44 39.67 9.15 -32.04
CA ILE A 44 40.38 10.42 -32.00
C ILE A 44 40.00 11.25 -30.76
N GLU A 45 40.98 11.58 -29.92
CA GLU A 45 40.86 12.63 -28.91
C GLU A 45 40.76 14.00 -29.58
N GLU A 46 39.58 14.63 -29.51
CA GLU A 46 39.45 16.08 -29.65
C GLU A 46 39.05 16.70 -28.30
N PRO A 47 39.61 17.87 -27.93
CA PRO A 47 39.38 18.47 -26.63
C PRO A 47 38.02 19.16 -26.60
N VAL A 48 37.17 18.81 -25.63
CA VAL A 48 35.92 19.52 -25.37
C VAL A 48 36.21 20.60 -24.32
N GLU A 49 36.56 21.80 -24.79
CA GLU A 49 36.40 23.04 -24.02
C GLU A 49 35.07 23.71 -24.39
N GLU A 50 34.34 24.10 -23.33
CA GLU A 50 33.29 25.13 -23.24
C GLU A 50 32.00 25.00 -24.09
N ALA A 51 30.89 24.67 -23.44
CA ALA A 51 29.78 25.61 -23.13
C ALA A 51 28.53 24.86 -22.62
N LEU A 52 27.69 25.56 -21.84
CA LEU A 52 26.52 25.15 -21.04
C LEU A 52 26.93 24.77 -19.60
N ASP A 53 27.21 25.67 -18.64
CA ASP A 53 26.48 26.88 -18.21
C ASP A 53 24.98 26.85 -18.49
N ASP A 54 24.27 26.09 -17.65
CA ASP A 54 22.94 26.40 -17.08
C ASP A 54 22.54 25.17 -16.23
N VAL A 55 23.20 25.00 -15.09
CA VAL A 55 22.63 24.24 -13.98
C VAL A 55 21.86 25.28 -13.19
N ASP A 56 20.53 25.30 -13.35
CA ASP A 56 19.65 26.08 -12.49
C ASP A 56 20.09 25.84 -11.04
N GLU A 57 20.53 26.91 -10.38
CA GLU A 57 20.63 26.96 -8.92
C GLU A 57 19.25 26.57 -8.38
N LEU A 58 19.12 25.33 -7.92
CA LEU A 58 18.10 25.00 -6.93
C LEU A 58 18.45 25.86 -5.72
N GLU A 59 17.73 26.97 -5.54
CA GLU A 59 17.75 27.74 -4.29
C GLU A 59 17.43 26.76 -3.16
N GLU A 60 18.46 26.37 -2.39
CA GLU A 60 18.26 25.76 -1.09
C GLU A 60 17.54 26.79 -0.24
N VAL A 61 16.26 26.53 0.03
CA VAL A 61 15.45 27.36 0.93
C VAL A 61 16.16 27.37 2.29
N PRO A 62 16.52 28.54 2.84
CA PRO A 62 17.21 28.62 4.13
C PRO A 62 16.41 27.91 5.23
N GLU A 63 17.08 27.21 6.14
CA GLU A 63 16.43 26.49 7.26
C GLU A 63 15.48 27.41 8.06
N ASP A 64 15.83 28.70 8.19
CA ASP A 64 15.02 29.70 8.88
C ASP A 64 13.67 30.01 8.17
N GLU A 65 13.60 29.93 6.84
CA GLU A 65 12.34 30.09 6.09
C GLU A 65 11.47 28.82 6.16
N ILE A 66 12.10 27.65 6.36
CA ILE A 66 11.39 26.38 6.53
C ILE A 66 10.66 26.35 7.88
N ASP A 67 11.28 26.83 8.96
CA ASP A 67 10.68 26.87 10.29
C ASP A 67 9.46 27.82 10.35
N ASP A 68 9.55 29.01 9.75
CA ASP A 68 8.42 29.97 9.68
C ASP A 68 7.25 29.42 8.83
N LEU A 69 7.53 28.62 7.79
CA LEU A 69 6.49 27.95 6.99
C LEU A 69 5.79 26.82 7.75
N MET A 70 6.48 26.17 8.69
CA MET A 70 5.95 25.04 9.48
C MET A 70 4.98 25.46 10.58
N GLU A 71 5.20 26.60 11.26
CA GLU A 71 4.22 27.12 12.23
C GLU A 71 2.89 27.50 11.55
N ASP A 72 2.95 28.03 10.33
CA ASP A 72 1.77 28.30 9.49
C ASP A 72 1.08 27.01 9.04
N ASP A 73 1.84 25.95 8.72
CA ASP A 73 1.29 24.66 8.28
C ASP A 73 0.48 23.96 9.37
N ASP A 74 0.94 23.98 10.63
CA ASP A 74 0.21 23.38 11.75
C ASP A 74 -1.15 24.08 11.97
N TYR A 75 -1.20 25.40 11.85
CA TYR A 75 -2.44 26.17 11.94
C TYR A 75 -3.40 25.83 10.80
N ILE A 76 -2.89 25.77 9.55
CA ILE A 76 -3.69 25.42 8.37
C ILE A 76 -4.22 23.97 8.48
N LEU A 77 -3.38 23.05 8.98
CA LEU A 77 -3.73 21.65 9.19
C LEU A 77 -4.88 21.50 10.19
N GLU A 78 -4.80 22.19 11.34
CA GLU A 78 -5.87 22.18 12.33
C GLU A 78 -7.19 22.71 11.76
N GLU A 79 -7.16 23.77 10.95
CA GLU A 79 -8.35 24.28 10.29
C GLU A 79 -8.96 23.26 9.31
N ILE A 80 -8.14 22.61 8.47
CA ILE A 80 -8.61 21.58 7.52
C ILE A 80 -9.20 20.38 8.26
N LEU A 81 -8.54 19.89 9.31
CA LEU A 81 -9.01 18.76 10.10
C LEU A 81 -10.37 19.05 10.77
N ASN A 82 -10.61 20.31 11.15
CA ASN A 82 -11.88 20.76 11.73
C ASN A 82 -12.98 21.02 10.68
N ASP A 83 -12.62 21.16 9.41
CA ASP A 83 -13.54 21.51 8.31
C ASP A 83 -14.18 20.29 7.63
N TYR A 84 -13.74 19.07 7.97
CA TYR A 84 -14.34 17.84 7.44
C TYR A 84 -15.82 17.72 7.84
N ASP A 85 -16.68 17.64 6.84
CA ASP A 85 -18.09 17.33 7.03
C ASP A 85 -18.32 15.85 7.34
N ALA A 86 -19.57 15.48 7.65
CA ALA A 86 -19.95 14.10 7.96
C ALA A 86 -19.75 13.11 6.79
N THR A 87 -19.41 13.60 5.59
CA THR A 87 -19.14 12.80 4.39
C THR A 87 -17.65 12.73 4.04
N GLY A 88 -16.79 13.37 4.84
CA GLY A 88 -15.34 13.38 4.62
C GLY A 88 -14.88 14.39 3.57
N TYR A 89 -15.72 15.36 3.22
CA TYR A 89 -15.37 16.48 2.34
C TYR A 89 -15.12 17.74 3.16
N ILE A 90 -14.24 18.61 2.64
CA ILE A 90 -13.95 19.93 3.22
C ILE A 90 -14.59 21.02 2.33
N SER A 91 -14.84 22.19 2.92
CA SER A 91 -15.40 23.37 2.26
C SER A 91 -14.49 23.87 1.12
N GLU A 92 -15.00 24.76 0.26
CA GLU A 92 -14.18 25.39 -0.79
C GLU A 92 -12.94 26.09 -0.20
N GLU A 93 -13.10 26.78 0.93
CA GLU A 93 -11.99 27.42 1.65
C GLU A 93 -10.99 26.38 2.19
N GLY A 94 -11.48 25.26 2.72
CA GLY A 94 -10.64 24.13 3.13
C GLY A 94 -9.87 23.54 1.95
N GLN A 95 -10.48 23.44 0.76
CA GLN A 95 -9.81 22.95 -0.44
C GLN A 95 -8.70 23.89 -0.91
N GLU A 96 -8.92 25.21 -0.88
CA GLU A 96 -7.88 26.20 -1.20
C GLU A 96 -6.66 26.04 -0.27
N LYS A 97 -6.91 25.86 1.04
CA LYS A 97 -5.85 25.60 2.03
C LYS A 97 -5.13 24.27 1.77
N ALA A 98 -5.87 23.21 1.46
CA ALA A 98 -5.28 21.92 1.10
C ALA A 98 -4.40 22.02 -0.16
N LEU A 99 -4.79 22.82 -1.15
CA LEU A 99 -3.97 23.05 -2.34
C LEU A 99 -2.66 23.79 -2.03
N ILE A 100 -2.66 24.70 -1.05
CA ILE A 100 -1.44 25.36 -0.57
C ILE A 100 -0.51 24.35 0.09
N LEU A 101 -1.01 23.50 0.99
CA LEU A 101 -0.22 22.44 1.62
C LEU A 101 0.32 21.44 0.59
N ALA A 102 -0.47 21.09 -0.43
CA ALA A 102 -0.03 20.19 -1.49
C ALA A 102 1.12 20.80 -2.32
N ASP A 103 1.05 22.09 -2.66
CA ASP A 103 2.11 22.79 -3.38
C ASP A 103 3.39 22.91 -2.54
N ARG A 104 3.26 23.21 -1.24
CA ARG A 104 4.39 23.21 -0.29
C ARG A 104 5.03 21.83 -0.20
N PHE A 105 4.22 20.78 -0.04
CA PHE A 105 4.72 19.41 0.00
C PHE A 105 5.46 19.02 -1.27
N ASP A 106 4.89 19.27 -2.45
CA ASP A 106 5.50 18.89 -3.73
C ASP A 106 6.85 19.59 -3.99
N LYS A 107 7.05 20.81 -3.46
CA LYS A 107 8.32 21.55 -3.51
C LYS A 107 9.41 20.94 -2.63
N MET A 108 9.05 20.29 -1.53
CA MET A 108 10.02 19.63 -0.63
C MET A 108 10.55 18.31 -1.19
N LEU A 109 9.86 17.71 -2.16
CA LEU A 109 10.20 16.39 -2.67
C LEU A 109 11.36 16.44 -3.68
N SER A 110 12.26 15.48 -3.62
CA SER A 110 13.19 15.12 -4.70
C SER A 110 12.45 14.48 -5.88
N ASP A 111 13.12 14.28 -7.01
CA ASP A 111 12.53 13.64 -8.19
C ASP A 111 12.06 12.20 -7.93
N THR A 112 12.78 11.47 -7.09
CA THR A 112 12.41 10.11 -6.69
C THR A 112 11.15 10.12 -5.83
N GLU A 113 11.06 11.04 -4.87
CA GLU A 113 9.87 11.15 -4.02
C GLU A 113 8.66 11.65 -4.82
N ARG A 114 8.85 12.62 -5.74
CA ARG A 114 7.83 13.04 -6.69
C ARG A 114 7.33 11.89 -7.55
N TYR A 115 8.19 10.95 -7.95
CA TYR A 115 7.77 9.75 -8.67
C TYR A 115 6.79 8.89 -7.85
N TYR A 116 7.10 8.66 -6.58
CA TYR A 116 6.24 7.87 -5.68
C TYR A 116 5.00 8.64 -5.18
N ASN A 117 5.04 9.98 -5.19
CA ASN A 117 3.92 10.87 -4.86
C ASN A 117 3.11 11.32 -6.09
N ARG A 118 3.08 10.57 -7.19
CA ARG A 118 2.27 10.94 -8.37
C ARG A 118 0.78 10.66 -8.15
N TYR A 119 -0.05 11.58 -8.64
CA TYR A 119 -1.49 11.40 -8.70
C TYR A 119 -1.97 11.48 -10.15
N LEU A 120 -2.83 10.56 -10.54
CA LEU A 120 -3.31 10.41 -11.91
C LEU A 120 -4.80 10.76 -11.98
N LEU A 121 -5.17 11.48 -13.03
CA LEU A 121 -6.55 11.92 -13.25
C LEU A 121 -7.46 10.72 -13.51
N ILE A 122 -8.48 10.58 -12.68
CA ILE A 122 -9.62 9.71 -12.94
C ILE A 122 -10.72 10.60 -13.54
N PRO A 123 -11.08 10.41 -14.82
CA PRO A 123 -12.08 11.26 -15.46
C PRO A 123 -13.45 11.13 -14.80
N ALA A 124 -14.20 12.23 -14.81
CA ALA A 124 -15.60 12.22 -14.40
C ALA A 124 -16.40 11.20 -15.21
N GLY A 125 -17.36 10.54 -14.57
CA GLY A 125 -18.27 9.66 -15.29
C GLY A 125 -19.00 8.66 -14.43
N ARG A 126 -19.61 7.71 -15.13
CA ARG A 126 -20.47 6.69 -14.56
C ARG A 126 -19.69 5.41 -14.29
N PHE A 127 -19.60 5.02 -13.03
CA PHE A 127 -18.84 3.86 -12.58
C PHE A 127 -19.75 2.76 -12.05
N LEU A 128 -19.44 1.51 -12.41
CA LEU A 128 -20.08 0.34 -11.84
C LEU A 128 -19.40 -0.01 -10.52
N ILE A 129 -20.12 0.16 -9.41
CA ILE A 129 -19.64 -0.14 -8.06
C ILE A 129 -20.49 -1.24 -7.42
N VAL A 130 -19.89 -2.03 -6.52
CA VAL A 130 -20.65 -2.95 -5.66
C VAL A 130 -21.11 -2.19 -4.43
N ASN A 131 -22.42 -2.03 -4.29
CA ASN A 131 -23.02 -1.51 -3.08
C ASN A 131 -23.18 -2.69 -2.10
N ALA A 132 -22.18 -2.88 -1.25
CA ALA A 132 -22.22 -3.93 -0.24
C ALA A 132 -22.72 -3.33 1.08
N THR A 133 -24.04 -3.26 1.26
CA THR A 133 -24.62 -3.08 2.61
C THR A 133 -24.53 -4.36 3.46
N SER A 134 -24.09 -5.47 2.86
CA SER A 134 -23.76 -6.74 3.52
C SER A 134 -22.80 -7.56 2.65
N ILE A 135 -21.94 -8.37 3.28
CA ILE A 135 -21.09 -9.38 2.63
C ILE A 135 -21.92 -10.33 1.74
N THR A 136 -23.21 -10.54 2.08
CA THR A 136 -24.11 -11.50 1.43
C THR A 136 -25.01 -10.93 0.33
N ASP A 137 -25.16 -9.60 0.21
CA ASP A 137 -26.05 -8.96 -0.78
C ASP A 137 -25.28 -7.91 -1.58
N LYS A 138 -24.40 -8.40 -2.47
CA LYS A 138 -23.60 -7.57 -3.39
C LYS A 138 -24.49 -7.06 -4.53
N LYS A 139 -25.26 -6.00 -4.30
CA LYS A 139 -26.00 -5.33 -5.37
C LYS A 139 -25.08 -4.41 -6.13
N GLN A 140 -24.89 -4.66 -7.41
CA GLN A 140 -24.17 -3.75 -8.30
C GLN A 140 -25.05 -2.53 -8.60
N GLY A 141 -24.45 -1.36 -8.50
CA GLY A 141 -25.08 -0.08 -8.81
C GLY A 141 -24.15 0.80 -9.62
N TYR A 142 -24.72 1.81 -10.27
CA TYR A 142 -23.93 2.86 -10.90
C TYR A 142 -23.91 4.10 -10.02
N ILE A 143 -22.76 4.73 -9.91
CA ILE A 143 -22.58 6.05 -9.32
C ILE A 143 -21.98 6.98 -10.38
N GLU A 144 -22.38 8.24 -10.36
CA GLU A 144 -21.69 9.31 -11.09
C GLU A 144 -20.70 9.96 -10.14
N LEU A 145 -19.43 10.02 -10.53
CA LEU A 145 -18.39 10.72 -9.77
C LEU A 145 -17.82 11.87 -10.62
N PRO A 146 -17.49 13.01 -10.01
CA PRO A 146 -16.69 14.04 -10.67
C PRO A 146 -15.28 13.49 -10.97
N GLU A 147 -14.48 14.26 -11.70
CA GLU A 147 -13.07 13.92 -11.86
C GLU A 147 -12.31 14.16 -10.56
N PHE A 148 -11.29 13.35 -10.30
CA PHE A 148 -10.42 13.45 -9.14
C PHE A 148 -9.05 12.87 -9.44
N TYR A 149 -8.05 13.24 -8.64
CA TYR A 149 -6.68 12.76 -8.78
C TYR A 149 -6.41 11.65 -7.77
N PHE A 150 -6.09 10.45 -8.24
CA PHE A 150 -5.89 9.27 -7.40
C PHE A 150 -4.41 8.87 -7.35
N GLY A 151 -3.92 8.54 -6.15
CA GLY A 151 -2.53 8.15 -5.94
C GLY A 151 -2.11 6.97 -6.81
N LYS A 152 -1.04 7.16 -7.60
CA LYS A 152 -0.46 6.15 -8.49
C LYS A 152 -0.03 4.90 -7.71
N PHE A 153 0.53 5.13 -6.53
CA PHE A 153 1.06 4.12 -5.61
C PHE A 153 0.43 4.28 -4.22
N PRO A 154 0.43 3.22 -3.39
CA PRO A 154 0.34 3.36 -1.94
C PRO A 154 1.41 4.30 -1.39
N VAL A 155 1.12 4.98 -0.28
CA VAL A 155 2.12 5.82 0.41
C VAL A 155 3.29 4.95 0.85
N THR A 156 4.50 5.36 0.48
CA THR A 156 5.72 4.60 0.76
C THR A 156 6.28 4.93 2.14
N ASN A 157 7.12 4.04 2.68
CA ASN A 157 7.86 4.29 3.92
C ASN A 157 8.65 5.59 3.86
N HIS A 158 9.25 5.93 2.71
CA HIS A 158 10.04 7.15 2.58
C HIS A 158 9.19 8.42 2.66
N LEU A 159 8.03 8.46 1.99
CA LEU A 159 7.13 9.61 2.08
C LEU A 159 6.63 9.77 3.52
N PHE A 160 6.30 8.66 4.19
CA PHE A 160 5.86 8.68 5.57
C PHE A 160 6.98 9.08 6.55
N GLU A 161 8.23 8.70 6.28
CA GLU A 161 9.41 9.15 7.03
C GLU A 161 9.53 10.68 6.99
N LEU A 162 9.41 11.31 5.81
CA LEU A 162 9.41 12.78 5.69
C LEU A 162 8.34 13.43 6.55
N PHE A 163 7.12 12.86 6.54
CA PHE A 163 6.03 13.33 7.39
C PHE A 163 6.41 13.28 8.87
N THR A 164 6.93 12.15 9.35
CA THR A 164 7.31 12.01 10.76
C THR A 164 8.50 12.89 11.15
N GLU A 165 9.46 13.09 10.24
CA GLU A 165 10.64 13.91 10.48
C GLU A 165 10.29 15.40 10.53
N LYS A 166 9.42 15.87 9.63
CA LYS A 166 9.01 17.27 9.56
C LYS A 166 8.02 17.63 10.67
N THR A 167 7.08 16.76 11.00
CA THR A 167 6.03 17.10 11.98
C THR A 167 6.33 16.62 13.40
N GLY A 168 7.31 15.74 13.58
CA GLY A 168 7.51 15.02 14.84
C GLY A 168 6.37 14.06 15.18
N TYR A 169 5.53 13.69 14.21
CA TYR A 169 4.35 12.86 14.42
C TYR A 169 4.69 11.49 15.00
N VAL A 170 4.04 11.14 16.11
CA VAL A 170 4.14 9.84 16.77
C VAL A 170 2.91 9.00 16.44
N THR A 171 3.10 7.91 15.72
CA THR A 171 1.97 7.08 15.27
C THR A 171 1.20 6.45 16.42
N THR A 172 -0.03 6.06 16.13
CA THR A 172 -0.89 5.37 17.10
C THR A 172 -0.29 4.04 17.56
N ALA A 173 0.38 3.29 16.68
CA ALA A 173 1.11 2.08 17.07
C ALA A 173 2.23 2.36 18.08
N GLU A 174 2.98 3.45 17.89
CA GLU A 174 4.02 3.89 18.83
C GLU A 174 3.43 4.31 20.18
N ARG A 175 2.33 5.08 20.18
CA ARG A 175 1.62 5.50 21.40
C ARG A 175 1.02 4.33 22.17
N LEU A 176 0.48 3.33 21.47
CA LEU A 176 -0.06 2.10 22.06
C LEU A 176 1.04 1.14 22.52
N GLY A 177 2.24 1.24 21.94
CA GLY A 177 3.39 0.39 22.22
C GLY A 177 3.33 -1.00 21.56
N TYR A 178 2.42 -1.23 20.61
CA TYR A 178 2.34 -2.50 19.89
C TYR A 178 1.73 -2.35 18.49
N GLY A 179 2.02 -3.33 17.64
CA GLY A 179 1.43 -3.50 16.32
C GLY A 179 0.96 -4.94 16.12
N THR A 180 -0.04 -5.16 15.26
CA THR A 180 -0.46 -6.52 14.90
C THR A 180 0.42 -7.02 13.76
N VAL A 181 1.14 -8.12 13.98
CA VAL A 181 2.06 -8.69 13.00
C VAL A 181 1.49 -10.00 12.48
N TYR A 182 1.20 -10.03 11.18
CA TYR A 182 0.85 -11.23 10.45
C TYR A 182 2.11 -11.92 9.94
N LYS A 183 2.09 -13.24 9.94
CA LYS A 183 3.09 -14.11 9.33
C LYS A 183 2.42 -14.90 8.21
N GLY A 184 2.98 -14.84 7.01
CA GLY A 184 2.43 -15.55 5.85
C GLY A 184 2.41 -17.05 6.08
N ARG A 185 1.37 -17.74 5.58
CA ARG A 185 1.33 -19.21 5.62
C ARG A 185 2.39 -19.81 4.72
N LEU A 186 2.66 -19.18 3.59
CA LEU A 186 3.63 -19.63 2.60
C LEU A 186 4.70 -18.57 2.42
N ARG A 187 5.97 -18.92 2.65
CA ARG A 187 7.10 -18.01 2.37
C ARG A 187 8.37 -18.75 2.01
N TYR A 188 9.12 -18.22 1.05
CA TYR A 188 10.50 -18.64 0.83
C TYR A 188 11.41 -17.98 1.85
N MET A 189 12.19 -18.80 2.56
CA MET A 189 13.26 -18.39 3.45
C MET A 189 14.59 -18.85 2.87
N THR A 190 15.66 -18.14 3.18
CA THR A 190 17.03 -18.62 2.90
C THR A 190 17.61 -19.12 4.21
N ASP A 191 18.10 -20.35 4.23
CA ASP A 191 18.82 -20.86 5.40
C ASP A 191 20.18 -20.17 5.50
N ASP A 192 20.38 -19.44 6.60
CA ASP A 192 21.60 -18.65 6.84
C ASP A 192 22.88 -19.50 6.81
N LYS A 193 22.78 -20.81 7.10
CA LYS A 193 23.94 -21.71 7.13
C LYS A 193 24.29 -22.31 5.78
N SER A 194 23.28 -22.74 5.02
CA SER A 194 23.49 -23.44 3.74
C SER A 194 23.26 -22.57 2.51
N GLY A 195 22.65 -21.39 2.66
CA GLY A 195 22.20 -20.56 1.54
C GLY A 195 21.03 -21.15 0.74
N LYS A 196 20.49 -22.31 1.16
CA LYS A 196 19.39 -22.97 0.44
C LYS A 196 18.09 -22.21 0.64
N LYS A 197 17.32 -22.07 -0.43
CA LYS A 197 15.93 -21.61 -0.36
C LYS A 197 15.07 -22.75 0.19
N ILE A 198 14.38 -22.47 1.29
CA ILE A 198 13.44 -23.38 1.94
C ILE A 198 12.06 -22.75 1.84
N LEU A 199 11.07 -23.55 1.44
CA LEU A 199 9.68 -23.15 1.50
C LEU A 199 9.15 -23.44 2.91
N GLU A 200 8.82 -22.40 3.66
CA GLU A 200 8.12 -22.54 4.93
C GLU A 200 6.61 -22.54 4.67
N TRP A 201 5.93 -23.54 5.22
CA TRP A 201 4.47 -23.65 5.17
C TRP A 201 3.89 -23.80 6.58
N ASN A 202 2.89 -22.96 6.89
CA ASN A 202 2.08 -23.04 8.10
C ASN A 202 0.63 -23.35 7.71
N SER A 203 -0.01 -24.28 8.42
CA SER A 203 -1.39 -24.69 8.13
C SER A 203 -2.42 -23.57 8.31
N SER A 204 -2.15 -22.62 9.21
CA SER A 204 -3.03 -21.52 9.56
C SER A 204 -2.31 -20.17 9.46
N LEU A 205 -3.07 -19.13 9.09
CA LEU A 205 -2.58 -17.76 9.11
C LEU A 205 -2.38 -17.34 10.58
N ASN A 206 -1.18 -16.88 10.92
CA ASN A 206 -0.85 -16.45 12.27
C ASN A 206 -0.79 -14.91 12.32
N SER A 207 -1.43 -14.33 13.33
CA SER A 207 -1.34 -12.92 13.67
C SER A 207 -1.19 -12.75 15.17
N GLU A 208 -0.28 -11.89 15.59
CA GLU A 208 0.05 -11.68 17.00
C GLU A 208 0.31 -10.19 17.27
N LYS A 209 -0.05 -9.74 18.48
CA LYS A 209 0.31 -8.40 18.94
C LYS A 209 1.76 -8.44 19.40
N ILE A 210 2.62 -7.69 18.73
CA ILE A 210 4.04 -7.62 19.05
C ILE A 210 4.33 -6.25 19.68
N GLU A 211 4.83 -6.29 20.91
CA GLU A 211 5.30 -5.09 21.62
C GLU A 211 6.42 -4.42 20.82
N GLY A 212 6.32 -3.09 20.65
CA GLY A 212 7.27 -2.30 19.88
C GLY A 212 7.16 -2.43 18.36
N ALA A 213 6.19 -3.18 17.82
CA ALA A 213 5.92 -3.15 16.38
C ALA A 213 5.22 -1.84 15.99
N CYS A 214 5.82 -1.12 15.05
CA CYS A 214 5.35 0.17 14.53
C CYS A 214 5.84 0.35 13.08
N TRP A 215 5.56 1.50 12.45
CA TRP A 215 5.84 1.68 11.02
C TRP A 215 7.33 1.52 10.65
N PHE A 216 8.27 1.98 11.49
CA PHE A 216 9.72 1.86 11.25
C PHE A 216 10.32 0.52 11.73
N GLN A 217 9.56 -0.28 12.50
CA GLN A 217 9.90 -1.64 12.90
C GLN A 217 8.67 -2.55 12.69
N PRO A 218 8.27 -2.82 11.44
CA PRO A 218 6.95 -3.35 11.11
C PRO A 218 6.70 -4.78 11.61
N LEU A 219 7.76 -5.52 11.98
CA LEU A 219 7.68 -6.87 12.55
C LEU A 219 8.06 -6.91 14.05
N GLY A 220 8.22 -5.74 14.68
CA GLY A 220 8.66 -5.61 16.07
C GLY A 220 10.16 -5.33 16.23
N PRO A 221 10.64 -5.24 17.50
CA PRO A 221 12.02 -4.92 17.84
C PRO A 221 13.05 -5.71 17.05
N GLY A 222 13.97 -5.00 16.39
CA GLY A 222 15.04 -5.59 15.59
C GLY A 222 14.70 -5.78 14.10
N SER A 223 13.44 -5.59 13.70
CA SER A 223 13.11 -5.37 12.29
C SER A 223 13.44 -3.94 11.87
N THR A 224 13.69 -3.71 10.58
CA THR A 224 14.05 -2.38 10.06
C THR A 224 13.43 -2.14 8.69
N LEU A 225 13.48 -0.88 8.24
CA LEU A 225 13.12 -0.45 6.88
C LEU A 225 14.30 -0.51 5.90
N HIS A 226 15.42 -1.14 6.26
CA HIS A 226 16.57 -1.23 5.36
C HIS A 226 16.18 -1.92 4.04
N GLY A 227 16.45 -1.26 2.91
CA GLY A 227 16.04 -1.72 1.58
C GLY A 227 14.53 -1.64 1.30
N LYS A 228 13.74 -0.98 2.14
CA LYS A 228 12.26 -0.91 2.04
C LYS A 228 11.70 0.52 1.94
N ARG A 229 12.51 1.50 1.55
CA ARG A 229 12.06 2.92 1.41
C ARG A 229 10.88 3.07 0.45
N ASN A 230 10.84 2.30 -0.64
CA ASN A 230 9.76 2.29 -1.64
C ASN A 230 8.71 1.19 -1.43
N HIS A 231 8.72 0.50 -0.28
CA HIS A 231 7.60 -0.37 0.11
C HIS A 231 6.47 0.49 0.70
N PRO A 232 5.22 0.00 0.67
CA PRO A 232 4.12 0.70 1.34
C PRO A 232 4.39 0.81 2.84
N VAL A 233 4.03 1.96 3.41
CA VAL A 233 3.99 2.12 4.86
C VAL A 233 2.90 1.24 5.46
N VAL A 234 3.19 0.62 6.61
CA VAL A 234 2.29 -0.27 7.36
C VAL A 234 2.35 0.01 8.85
N GLN A 235 1.59 -0.72 9.67
CA GLN A 235 1.41 -0.44 11.10
C GLN A 235 0.83 0.97 11.35
N VAL A 236 0.07 1.49 10.38
CA VAL A 236 -0.61 2.78 10.44
C VAL A 236 -2.11 2.56 10.64
N THR A 237 -2.67 3.31 11.56
CA THR A 237 -4.11 3.36 11.83
C THR A 237 -4.80 4.33 10.87
N LEU A 238 -6.14 4.39 10.93
CA LEU A 238 -6.89 5.36 10.15
C LEU A 238 -6.49 6.80 10.52
N GLU A 239 -6.27 7.08 11.81
CA GLU A 239 -5.84 8.39 12.30
C GLU A 239 -4.48 8.79 11.70
N ASP A 240 -3.51 7.86 11.70
CA ASP A 240 -2.18 8.11 11.12
C ASP A 240 -2.26 8.37 9.62
N ALA A 241 -3.11 7.62 8.91
CA ALA A 241 -3.33 7.78 7.47
C ALA A 241 -4.02 9.11 7.13
N MET A 242 -5.00 9.54 7.93
CA MET A 242 -5.68 10.83 7.77
C MET A 242 -4.76 12.00 8.09
N ALA A 243 -3.93 11.89 9.13
CA ALA A 243 -2.95 12.91 9.50
C ALA A 243 -1.93 13.14 8.36
N PHE A 244 -1.37 12.08 7.80
CA PHE A 244 -0.50 12.16 6.63
C PHE A 244 -1.22 12.79 5.43
N ALA A 245 -2.44 12.34 5.14
CA ALA A 245 -3.19 12.85 4.01
C ALA A 245 -3.44 14.36 4.15
N ALA A 246 -3.89 14.81 5.32
CA ALA A 246 -4.13 16.22 5.61
C ALA A 246 -2.85 17.06 5.48
N TRP A 247 -1.73 16.57 6.05
CA TRP A 247 -0.43 17.28 6.00
C TRP A 247 0.07 17.47 4.58
N THR A 248 -0.14 16.48 3.72
CA THR A 248 0.22 16.59 2.30
C THR A 248 -0.82 17.37 1.46
N GLY A 249 -1.83 17.99 2.06
CA GLY A 249 -2.87 18.72 1.35
C GLY A 249 -3.85 17.83 0.59
N LYS A 250 -4.12 16.64 1.13
CA LYS A 250 -4.84 15.55 0.47
C LYS A 250 -5.86 14.93 1.43
N ARG A 251 -6.55 13.89 0.97
CA ARG A 251 -7.46 13.09 1.81
C ARG A 251 -7.41 11.61 1.46
N LEU A 252 -8.02 10.78 2.31
CA LEU A 252 -8.29 9.40 1.95
C LEU A 252 -9.41 9.32 0.89
N PRO A 253 -9.38 8.31 0.01
CA PRO A 253 -10.48 8.04 -0.89
C PRO A 253 -11.70 7.54 -0.11
N THR A 254 -12.90 7.80 -0.62
CA THR A 254 -14.08 7.00 -0.25
C THR A 254 -13.97 5.60 -0.85
N GLU A 255 -14.73 4.62 -0.32
CA GLU A 255 -14.79 3.28 -0.93
C GLU A 255 -15.19 3.36 -2.40
N GLN A 256 -16.15 4.22 -2.75
CA GLN A 256 -16.66 4.35 -4.10
C GLN A 256 -15.62 4.95 -5.05
N GLU A 257 -14.87 5.96 -4.61
CA GLU A 257 -13.78 6.53 -5.41
C GLU A 257 -12.65 5.54 -5.62
N TRP A 258 -12.26 4.81 -4.56
CA TRP A 258 -11.25 3.76 -4.65
C TRP A 258 -11.67 2.70 -5.67
N GLU A 259 -12.90 2.20 -5.57
CA GLU A 259 -13.40 1.17 -6.47
C GLU A 259 -13.57 1.69 -7.90
N ALA A 260 -14.00 2.94 -8.09
CA ALA A 260 -14.10 3.58 -9.40
C ALA A 260 -12.74 3.74 -10.08
N ALA A 261 -11.74 4.22 -9.35
CA ALA A 261 -10.37 4.33 -9.83
C ALA A 261 -9.81 2.96 -10.20
N ALA A 262 -10.07 1.94 -9.38
CA ALA A 262 -9.52 0.61 -9.57
C ALA A 262 -10.16 -0.16 -10.72
N ARG A 263 -11.50 -0.25 -10.73
CA ARG A 263 -12.29 -1.06 -11.70
C ARG A 263 -12.52 -0.33 -13.01
N THR A 264 -12.31 0.97 -13.02
CA THR A 264 -12.57 1.88 -14.14
C THR A 264 -14.05 1.90 -14.54
N THR A 265 -14.40 2.68 -15.57
CA THR A 265 -15.75 2.67 -16.17
C THR A 265 -16.19 1.31 -16.73
N LEU A 266 -15.26 0.35 -16.89
CA LEU A 266 -15.55 -1.00 -17.37
C LEU A 266 -16.03 -1.96 -16.28
N GLY A 267 -15.89 -1.60 -14.99
CA GLY A 267 -16.31 -2.46 -13.88
C GLY A 267 -15.53 -3.77 -13.80
N LEU A 268 -14.22 -3.74 -14.06
CA LEU A 268 -13.36 -4.93 -14.07
C LEU A 268 -13.29 -5.61 -12.69
N ASP A 269 -13.02 -6.91 -12.69
CA ASP A 269 -12.83 -7.68 -11.44
C ASP A 269 -11.39 -7.58 -10.93
N TYR A 270 -10.44 -7.35 -11.82
CA TYR A 270 -9.01 -7.17 -11.55
C TYR A 270 -8.50 -5.92 -12.29
N PRO A 271 -7.42 -5.27 -11.82
CA PRO A 271 -6.82 -4.11 -12.49
C PRO A 271 -6.52 -4.35 -13.98
N TRP A 272 -6.07 -5.57 -14.29
CA TRP A 272 -5.66 -6.02 -15.62
C TRP A 272 -6.75 -6.74 -16.42
N GLY A 273 -7.96 -6.91 -15.89
CA GLY A 273 -9.05 -7.56 -16.63
C GLY A 273 -10.04 -8.35 -15.79
N LYS A 274 -10.53 -9.45 -16.35
CA LYS A 274 -11.59 -10.30 -15.76
C LYS A 274 -11.09 -11.62 -15.18
N MET A 275 -9.84 -11.99 -15.48
CA MET A 275 -9.26 -13.25 -15.02
C MET A 275 -8.14 -12.98 -14.01
N PRO A 276 -8.02 -13.81 -12.96
CA PRO A 276 -6.93 -13.69 -12.00
C PRO A 276 -5.58 -13.94 -12.68
N ASP A 277 -4.55 -13.30 -12.16
CA ASP A 277 -3.16 -13.47 -12.59
C ASP A 277 -2.23 -13.17 -11.41
N ASN A 278 -1.71 -14.23 -10.80
CA ASN A 278 -0.92 -14.14 -9.57
C ASN A 278 0.48 -13.55 -9.81
N GLU A 279 0.94 -13.43 -11.05
CA GLU A 279 2.22 -12.79 -11.38
C GLU A 279 2.13 -11.26 -11.39
N LYS A 280 0.92 -10.71 -11.27
CA LYS A 280 0.63 -9.26 -11.35
C LYS A 280 0.34 -8.60 -10.00
N CYS A 281 0.43 -9.34 -8.91
CA CYS A 281 0.19 -8.81 -7.57
C CYS A 281 0.98 -9.59 -6.51
N ASN A 282 1.09 -9.00 -5.31
CA ASN A 282 1.66 -9.68 -4.15
C ASN A 282 0.54 -10.28 -3.28
N ILE A 283 0.40 -11.59 -3.30
CA ILE A 283 -0.57 -12.34 -2.49
C ILE A 283 0.12 -13.56 -1.87
N GLU A 284 -0.62 -14.39 -1.13
CA GLU A 284 -0.05 -15.56 -0.48
C GLU A 284 0.63 -16.52 -1.47
N ALA A 285 0.04 -16.69 -2.66
CA ALA A 285 0.61 -17.52 -3.73
C ALA A 285 1.97 -17.01 -4.24
N SER A 286 2.31 -15.73 -4.02
CA SER A 286 3.63 -15.19 -4.34
C SER A 286 4.72 -15.73 -3.42
N ALA A 287 4.36 -16.32 -2.27
CA ALA A 287 5.26 -16.91 -1.28
C ALA A 287 6.38 -15.96 -0.81
N ILE A 288 6.11 -14.66 -0.74
CA ILE A 288 7.07 -13.63 -0.29
C ILE A 288 7.03 -13.48 1.24
N GLY A 289 5.85 -13.58 1.85
CA GLY A 289 5.68 -13.45 3.30
C GLY A 289 5.88 -12.02 3.83
N GLY A 290 5.67 -11.01 2.99
CA GLY A 290 5.76 -9.60 3.36
C GLY A 290 5.46 -8.66 2.20
N THR A 291 5.58 -7.36 2.43
CA THR A 291 5.36 -6.33 1.41
C THR A 291 6.43 -6.37 0.31
N THR A 292 6.10 -5.84 -0.85
CA THR A 292 7.01 -5.59 -1.98
C THR A 292 7.07 -4.10 -2.29
N PRO A 293 8.09 -3.63 -3.05
CA PRO A 293 8.09 -2.28 -3.60
C PRO A 293 6.79 -1.99 -4.36
N VAL A 294 6.26 -0.77 -4.21
CA VAL A 294 4.97 -0.36 -4.79
C VAL A 294 4.96 -0.34 -6.33
N ASP A 295 6.15 -0.37 -6.95
CA ASP A 295 6.39 -0.35 -8.39
C ASP A 295 6.84 -1.71 -8.95
N LYS A 296 6.85 -2.77 -8.13
CA LYS A 296 7.31 -4.10 -8.53
C LYS A 296 6.46 -4.72 -9.65
N TYR A 297 5.14 -4.67 -9.53
CA TYR A 297 4.22 -5.35 -10.45
C TYR A 297 3.82 -4.47 -11.61
N GLN A 298 4.76 -4.22 -12.52
CA GLN A 298 4.54 -3.27 -13.61
C GLN A 298 3.34 -3.63 -14.51
N LYS A 299 3.15 -4.93 -14.77
CA LYS A 299 2.05 -5.48 -15.57
C LYS A 299 0.73 -5.59 -14.80
N GLY A 300 0.75 -5.29 -13.49
CA GLY A 300 -0.41 -5.31 -12.61
C GLY A 300 -1.17 -3.98 -12.53
N ALA A 301 -0.64 -2.91 -13.14
CA ALA A 301 -1.36 -1.65 -13.20
C ALA A 301 -2.64 -1.74 -14.05
N ASN A 302 -3.63 -0.92 -13.69
CA ASN A 302 -4.82 -0.76 -14.52
C ASN A 302 -4.59 0.20 -15.70
N LYS A 303 -5.64 0.45 -16.50
CA LYS A 303 -5.58 1.35 -17.67
C LYS A 303 -5.19 2.80 -17.35
N TYR A 304 -5.32 3.22 -16.09
CA TYR A 304 -4.94 4.55 -15.62
C TYR A 304 -3.53 4.55 -15.04
N GLU A 305 -2.77 3.46 -15.16
CA GLU A 305 -1.45 3.28 -14.58
C GLU A 305 -1.43 3.34 -13.04
N ILE A 306 -2.52 2.93 -12.39
CA ILE A 306 -2.58 2.79 -10.93
C ILE A 306 -2.09 1.40 -10.52
N TYR A 307 -1.11 1.34 -9.63
CA TYR A 307 -0.41 0.12 -9.21
C TYR A 307 -0.94 -0.41 -7.87
N ASP A 308 -0.65 -1.69 -7.59
CA ASP A 308 -0.90 -2.36 -6.30
C ASP A 308 -2.33 -2.20 -5.75
N LEU A 309 -3.32 -2.18 -6.64
CA LEU A 309 -4.74 -2.16 -6.26
C LEU A 309 -5.25 -3.52 -5.74
N ILE A 310 -4.52 -4.60 -6.00
CA ILE A 310 -4.81 -5.93 -5.47
C ILE A 310 -3.53 -6.46 -4.80
N GLY A 311 -3.68 -6.95 -3.57
CA GLY A 311 -2.57 -7.51 -2.81
C GLY A 311 -1.64 -6.44 -2.25
N ASN A 312 -0.41 -6.85 -1.93
CA ASN A 312 0.57 -6.08 -1.16
C ASN A 312 0.00 -5.64 0.20
N VAL A 313 -0.68 -4.51 0.30
CA VAL A 313 -1.34 -4.07 1.53
C VAL A 313 -2.80 -3.75 1.27
N MET A 314 -3.65 -3.98 2.28
CA MET A 314 -4.97 -3.39 2.29
C MET A 314 -4.83 -1.88 2.41
N GLU A 315 -5.81 -1.15 1.92
CA GLU A 315 -5.77 0.31 1.92
C GLU A 315 -6.96 0.91 2.63
N TRP A 316 -6.67 1.76 3.61
CA TRP A 316 -7.69 2.57 4.28
C TRP A 316 -8.46 3.44 3.29
N THR A 317 -9.77 3.50 3.52
CA THR A 317 -10.67 4.50 2.91
C THR A 317 -11.32 5.32 4.01
N GLY A 318 -11.82 6.51 3.67
CA GLY A 318 -12.60 7.36 4.58
C GLY A 318 -14.03 6.88 4.82
N SER A 319 -14.45 5.77 4.19
CA SER A 319 -15.81 5.24 4.34
C SER A 319 -15.94 4.39 5.60
N SER A 320 -17.02 4.61 6.36
CA SER A 320 -17.32 3.89 7.60
C SER A 320 -18.66 3.17 7.56
N GLU A 321 -18.81 2.11 8.35
CA GLU A 321 -20.07 1.45 8.63
C GLU A 321 -20.28 1.31 10.14
N SER A 322 -21.49 1.68 10.60
CA SER A 322 -21.91 1.43 11.97
C SER A 322 -22.33 -0.04 12.10
N LYS A 323 -21.63 -0.79 12.96
CA LYS A 323 -21.99 -2.15 13.30
C LYS A 323 -22.23 -2.24 14.80
N GLU A 324 -23.48 -2.45 15.17
CA GLU A 324 -23.95 -2.41 16.57
C GLU A 324 -23.64 -1.06 17.24
N ARG A 325 -22.65 -1.00 18.13
CA ARG A 325 -22.21 0.23 18.83
C ARG A 325 -20.86 0.75 18.34
N ASP A 326 -20.21 0.05 17.44
CA ASP A 326 -18.88 0.40 16.93
C ASP A 326 -18.96 0.97 15.51
N ILE A 327 -18.03 1.86 15.19
CA ILE A 327 -17.83 2.41 13.84
C ILE A 327 -16.58 1.74 13.27
N LEU A 328 -16.76 0.95 12.21
CA LEU A 328 -15.68 0.29 11.49
C LEU A 328 -15.43 1.01 10.17
N PHE A 329 -14.18 0.99 9.70
CA PHE A 329 -13.80 1.63 8.45
C PHE A 329 -13.49 0.61 7.37
N VAL A 330 -13.75 0.99 6.13
CA VAL A 330 -13.59 0.12 4.98
C VAL A 330 -12.13 0.16 4.53
N ALA A 331 -11.52 -1.02 4.45
CA ALA A 331 -10.24 -1.24 3.77
C ALA A 331 -10.46 -2.04 2.48
N LYS A 332 -9.75 -1.67 1.41
CA LYS A 332 -9.88 -2.26 0.07
C LYS A 332 -8.58 -2.92 -0.39
N GLY A 333 -8.64 -3.66 -1.50
CA GLY A 333 -7.47 -4.20 -2.19
C GLY A 333 -6.89 -5.51 -1.66
N SER A 334 -7.31 -5.98 -0.47
CA SER A 334 -6.73 -7.19 0.17
C SER A 334 -5.21 -7.02 0.39
N SER A 335 -4.46 -8.08 0.71
CA SER A 335 -3.04 -7.95 1.10
C SER A 335 -2.20 -9.17 0.74
N TRP A 336 -0.90 -9.11 1.02
CA TRP A 336 0.05 -10.20 0.77
C TRP A 336 -0.23 -11.50 1.54
N VAL A 337 -1.11 -11.49 2.55
CA VAL A 337 -1.60 -12.70 3.26
C VAL A 337 -2.89 -13.28 2.67
N SER A 338 -3.46 -12.62 1.66
CA SER A 338 -4.74 -13.03 1.09
C SER A 338 -4.56 -14.22 0.15
N GLY A 339 -5.54 -15.14 0.20
CA GLY A 339 -5.57 -16.30 -0.67
C GLY A 339 -5.91 -15.96 -2.13
N GLU A 340 -6.07 -17.01 -2.93
CA GLU A 340 -6.40 -16.88 -4.35
C GLU A 340 -7.86 -16.44 -4.56
N ASN A 341 -8.14 -15.77 -5.68
CA ASN A 341 -9.47 -15.25 -6.08
C ASN A 341 -9.96 -14.00 -5.35
N ILE A 342 -9.05 -13.13 -4.88
CA ILE A 342 -9.39 -11.77 -4.48
C ILE A 342 -9.70 -10.89 -5.69
N THR A 343 -10.71 -10.02 -5.58
CA THR A 343 -11.12 -9.09 -6.66
C THR A 343 -11.15 -7.66 -6.13
N LEU A 344 -11.23 -6.69 -7.04
CA LEU A 344 -11.38 -5.26 -6.70
C LEU A 344 -12.65 -4.93 -5.90
N THR A 345 -13.61 -5.86 -5.84
CA THR A 345 -14.83 -5.71 -5.02
C THR A 345 -14.63 -6.20 -3.58
N ALA A 346 -13.50 -6.82 -3.27
CA ALA A 346 -13.17 -7.25 -1.92
C ALA A 346 -13.06 -6.04 -1.00
N ARG A 347 -13.58 -6.19 0.22
CA ARG A 347 -13.56 -5.18 1.25
C ARG A 347 -13.49 -5.82 2.63
N SER A 348 -12.89 -5.11 3.56
CA SER A 348 -12.78 -5.52 4.96
C SER A 348 -13.24 -4.38 5.85
N LEU A 349 -13.97 -4.70 6.92
CA LEU A 349 -14.33 -3.73 7.96
C LEU A 349 -13.32 -3.87 9.09
N ILE A 350 -12.56 -2.81 9.33
CA ILE A 350 -11.45 -2.81 10.28
C ILE A 350 -11.72 -1.76 11.37
N ASP A 351 -11.34 -2.08 12.61
CA ASP A 351 -11.31 -1.10 13.70
C ASP A 351 -10.32 0.03 13.34
N PRO A 352 -10.76 1.30 13.34
CA PRO A 352 -9.89 2.42 12.94
C PRO A 352 -8.61 2.55 13.75
N LYS A 353 -8.55 1.95 14.96
CA LYS A 353 -7.39 1.98 15.86
C LYS A 353 -6.47 0.77 15.72
N SER A 354 -6.70 -0.11 14.74
CA SER A 354 -5.94 -1.35 14.60
C SER A 354 -4.75 -1.19 13.64
N PRO A 355 -3.50 -1.03 14.13
CA PRO A 355 -2.32 -1.10 13.28
C PRO A 355 -2.01 -2.55 12.89
N SER A 356 -1.62 -2.77 11.64
CA SER A 356 -1.08 -4.07 11.21
C SER A 356 -0.07 -3.97 10.06
N ASN A 357 0.79 -4.98 9.90
CA ASN A 357 1.77 -5.08 8.81
C ASN A 357 1.17 -5.48 7.43
N ILE A 358 -0.15 -5.52 7.32
CA ILE A 358 -0.88 -5.85 6.09
C ILE A 358 -1.79 -4.70 5.63
N LEU A 359 -1.72 -3.54 6.28
CA LEU A 359 -2.62 -2.41 6.10
C LEU A 359 -1.83 -1.12 6.00
N GLY A 360 -2.01 -0.43 4.88
CA GLY A 360 -1.48 0.89 4.55
C GLY A 360 -2.58 1.76 3.96
N PHE A 361 -2.23 2.68 3.07
CA PHE A 361 -3.18 3.58 2.43
C PHE A 361 -2.61 4.27 1.21
N ARG A 362 -3.49 4.94 0.46
CA ARG A 362 -3.15 5.93 -0.57
C ARG A 362 -4.12 7.11 -0.46
N CYS A 363 -3.79 8.21 -1.12
CA CYS A 363 -4.57 9.44 -1.03
C CYS A 363 -5.27 9.80 -2.35
N ILE A 364 -6.18 10.76 -2.25
CA ILE A 364 -6.71 11.57 -3.36
C ILE A 364 -6.21 13.00 -3.19
N ALA A 365 -5.81 13.62 -4.30
CA ALA A 365 -5.51 15.05 -4.35
C ALA A 365 -6.73 15.84 -4.84
N TYR A 366 -6.90 17.05 -4.31
CA TYR A 366 -7.95 17.97 -4.72
C TYR A 366 -7.70 18.50 -6.14
N ASN A 367 -8.78 18.83 -6.86
CA ASN A 367 -8.66 19.45 -8.18
C ASN A 367 -8.16 20.89 -8.02
N LYS A 368 -7.22 21.29 -8.87
CA LYS A 368 -6.70 22.66 -8.95
C LYS A 368 -7.69 23.60 -9.63
#